data_AF-A0A8J7T4P2-F1
#
_entry.id   AF-A0A8J7T4P2-F1
#
_cell.length_a   1.000
_cell.length_b   1.000
_cell.length_c   1.000
_cell.angle_alpha   90.00
_cell.angle_beta   90.00
_cell.angle_gamma   90.00
#
_symmetry.space_group_name_H-M   'P 1'
#
loop_
_entity.id
_entity.type
_entity.pdbx_description
1 polymer ?
#
loop_
_entity_poly.entity_id
_entity_poly.type
_entity_poly.pdbx_seq_one_letter_code
_entity_poly.pdbx_strand_id
1 'polypeptide(L)'
;MGPVALNLLAVGASFALYVLISFRTRAGTMSEFYVAGRRVHPITNGMATAADWMSAASFLSMAGLIAWSGYGASSYLMGWTGGYVLLALLLAPYLRKSGALTVAGFIGKRFYSPAARIVAVIALIAVSSTYLVGQMTGLGIAFARLLGIDLTSGLMTGAALVFLCVVPGGMRSVTYTQVAQYVVLVAAYTLPAAFLSLLLTGTPLPPLALFGDLSGSGTPLLERLNAIVTDLGFSAYTGQDGTPAQVIDMVLFTLTLMIGTAGLPHVLMRFLTVPRASDARWSAGWAMLFITLLYLCAPTLGAMLRLNMVETLYPEGPRGAAMVYVDRPDWMKSWEEIGLLNWDDRNGDGRVQSYNGDSAAFRAEAAARGWEGNE
;
A
#
# COMPACT_ATOMS: atom_id res chain seq x y z
N MET A 1 0.00 28.03 -15.38
CA MET A 1 -0.94 26.96 -15.02
C MET A 1 -0.85 26.76 -13.51
N GLY A 2 -1.97 26.75 -12.78
CA GLY A 2 -1.94 26.49 -11.33
C GLY A 2 -1.59 25.02 -11.03
N PRO A 3 -1.15 24.70 -9.79
CA PRO A 3 -0.78 23.34 -9.39
C PRO A 3 -1.89 22.30 -9.63
N VAL A 4 -3.15 22.70 -9.39
CA VAL A 4 -4.33 21.84 -9.61
C VAL A 4 -4.51 21.49 -11.09
N ALA A 5 -4.33 22.47 -12.00
CA ALA A 5 -4.46 22.23 -13.43
C ALA A 5 -3.38 21.28 -13.95
N LEU A 6 -2.15 21.38 -13.42
CA LEU A 6 -1.07 20.46 -13.75
C LEU A 6 -1.38 19.03 -13.28
N ASN A 7 -1.91 18.88 -12.06
CA ASN A 7 -2.32 17.58 -11.53
C ASN A 7 -3.42 16.93 -12.36
N LEU A 8 -4.47 17.67 -12.71
CA LEU A 8 -5.56 17.17 -13.55
C LEU A 8 -5.09 16.79 -14.96
N LEU A 9 -4.17 17.55 -15.55
CA LEU A 9 -3.56 17.21 -16.84
C LEU A 9 -2.71 15.94 -16.76
N ALA A 10 -1.86 15.81 -15.74
CA ALA A 10 -1.02 14.63 -15.56
C ALA A 10 -1.85 13.35 -15.33
N VAL A 11 -2.87 13.44 -14.48
CA VAL A 11 -3.81 12.34 -14.20
C VAL A 11 -4.62 11.99 -15.46
N GLY A 12 -5.20 13.00 -16.12
CA GLY A 12 -5.96 12.82 -17.35
C GLY A 12 -5.12 12.20 -18.47
N ALA A 13 -3.89 12.65 -18.65
CA ALA A 13 -2.95 12.07 -19.62
C ALA A 13 -2.59 10.61 -19.29
N SER A 14 -2.42 10.28 -18.01
CA SER A 14 -2.15 8.91 -17.55
C SER A 14 -3.33 7.98 -17.86
N PHE A 15 -4.57 8.39 -17.57
CA PHE A 15 -5.76 7.61 -17.90
C PHE A 15 -5.99 7.50 -19.40
N ALA A 16 -5.77 8.58 -20.17
CA ALA A 16 -5.83 8.53 -21.63
C ALA A 16 -4.83 7.52 -22.20
N LEU A 17 -3.60 7.48 -21.66
CA LEU A 17 -2.60 6.48 -22.02
C LEU A 17 -3.09 5.05 -21.69
N TYR A 18 -3.67 4.82 -20.52
CA TYR A 18 -4.18 3.50 -20.14
C TYR A 18 -5.33 3.03 -21.05
N VAL A 19 -6.26 3.93 -21.36
CA VAL A 19 -7.35 3.67 -22.30
C VAL A 19 -6.80 3.36 -23.69
N LEU A 20 -5.84 4.15 -24.18
CA LEU A 20 -5.19 3.94 -25.49
C LEU A 20 -4.50 2.58 -25.57
N ILE A 21 -3.75 2.19 -24.54
CA ILE A 21 -3.11 0.87 -24.45
C ILE A 21 -4.19 -0.22 -24.54
N SER A 22 -5.30 -0.06 -23.83
CA SER A 22 -6.37 -1.05 -23.83
C SER A 22 -7.02 -1.24 -25.19
N PHE A 23 -7.37 -0.15 -25.88
CA PHE A 23 -7.94 -0.22 -27.22
C PHE A 23 -6.97 -0.84 -28.24
N ARG A 24 -5.66 -0.53 -28.13
CA ARG A 24 -4.64 -1.04 -29.06
C ARG A 24 -4.30 -2.52 -28.82
N THR A 25 -4.60 -3.07 -27.65
CA THR A 25 -4.23 -4.44 -27.24
C THR A 25 -5.42 -5.38 -27.08
N ARG A 26 -6.57 -5.03 -27.66
CA ARG A 26 -7.83 -5.80 -27.64
C ARG A 26 -7.60 -7.27 -28.00
N ALA A 27 -8.12 -8.16 -27.16
CA ALA A 27 -7.99 -9.61 -27.34
C ALA A 27 -9.03 -10.13 -28.34
N GLY A 28 -8.59 -10.99 -29.27
CA GLY A 28 -9.49 -11.63 -30.26
C GLY A 28 -9.88 -13.06 -29.90
N THR A 29 -9.16 -13.72 -28.97
CA THR A 29 -9.40 -15.13 -28.59
C THR A 29 -9.45 -15.32 -27.08
N MET A 30 -10.04 -16.44 -26.61
CA MET A 30 -10.12 -16.77 -25.18
C MET A 30 -8.73 -16.91 -24.52
N SER A 31 -7.74 -17.44 -25.23
CA SER A 31 -6.36 -17.55 -24.75
C SER A 31 -5.67 -16.18 -24.62
N GLU A 32 -5.94 -15.27 -25.55
CA GLU A 32 -5.45 -13.88 -25.44
C GLU A 32 -6.14 -13.14 -24.30
N PHE A 33 -7.44 -13.37 -24.11
CA PHE A 33 -8.20 -12.73 -23.06
C PHE A 33 -7.74 -13.13 -21.66
N TYR A 34 -7.55 -14.43 -21.39
CA TYR A 34 -7.19 -14.90 -20.05
C TYR A 34 -5.68 -14.96 -19.77
N VAL A 35 -4.85 -15.28 -20.76
CA VAL A 35 -3.41 -15.52 -20.54
C VAL A 35 -2.51 -14.75 -21.52
N ALA A 36 -3.03 -13.72 -22.20
CA ALA A 36 -2.28 -12.90 -23.15
C ALA A 36 -1.56 -13.72 -24.24
N GLY A 37 -2.11 -14.87 -24.62
CA GLY A 37 -1.51 -15.80 -25.58
C GLY A 37 -0.19 -16.42 -25.13
N ARG A 38 0.18 -16.27 -23.86
CA ARG A 38 1.44 -16.72 -23.24
C ARG A 38 2.70 -16.10 -23.85
N ARG A 39 2.61 -14.83 -24.26
CA ARG A 39 3.68 -14.11 -24.97
C ARG A 39 4.32 -12.98 -24.16
N VAL A 40 3.96 -12.83 -22.89
CA VAL A 40 4.46 -11.71 -22.08
C VAL A 40 5.91 -11.96 -21.67
N HIS A 41 6.76 -10.97 -21.87
CA HIS A 41 8.17 -11.03 -21.48
C HIS A 41 8.31 -11.03 -19.94
N PRO A 42 9.25 -11.79 -19.35
CA PRO A 42 9.38 -11.92 -17.88
C PRO A 42 9.53 -10.60 -17.14
N ILE A 43 10.31 -9.65 -17.68
CA ILE A 43 10.52 -8.33 -17.06
C ILE A 43 9.22 -7.53 -17.06
N THR A 44 8.51 -7.50 -18.20
CA THR A 44 7.21 -6.83 -18.35
C THR A 44 6.17 -7.42 -17.42
N ASN A 45 6.12 -8.75 -17.32
CA ASN A 45 5.24 -9.44 -16.38
C ASN A 45 5.66 -9.14 -14.93
N GLY A 46 6.96 -9.05 -14.65
CA GLY A 46 7.48 -8.67 -13.34
C GLY A 46 7.03 -7.27 -12.91
N MET A 47 7.18 -6.27 -13.78
CA MET A 47 6.70 -4.90 -13.53
C MET A 47 5.17 -4.84 -13.37
N ALA A 48 4.44 -5.55 -14.24
CA ALA A 48 2.98 -5.62 -14.14
C ALA A 48 2.54 -6.23 -12.80
N THR A 49 3.18 -7.34 -12.39
CA THR A 49 2.90 -7.96 -11.10
C THR A 49 3.29 -7.06 -9.93
N ALA A 50 4.38 -6.29 -10.04
CA ALA A 50 4.74 -5.31 -9.02
C ALA A 50 3.72 -4.16 -8.94
N ALA A 51 3.16 -3.70 -10.07
CA ALA A 51 2.05 -2.74 -10.05
C ALA A 51 0.76 -3.32 -9.43
N ASP A 52 0.40 -4.56 -9.79
CA ASP A 52 -0.71 -5.30 -9.15
C ASP A 52 -0.54 -5.38 -7.63
N TRP A 53 0.71 -5.57 -7.21
CA TRP A 53 1.09 -5.67 -5.82
C TRP A 53 1.02 -4.31 -5.09
N MET A 54 1.39 -3.23 -5.76
CA MET A 54 1.35 -1.85 -5.26
C MET A 54 -0.07 -1.27 -5.21
N SER A 55 -1.01 -2.11 -4.82
CA SER A 55 -2.42 -1.81 -4.66
C SER A 55 -2.67 -0.73 -3.59
N ALA A 56 -3.92 -0.26 -3.46
CA ALA A 56 -4.27 0.77 -2.48
C ALA A 56 -3.82 0.41 -1.05
N ALA A 57 -3.88 -0.88 -0.69
CA ALA A 57 -3.41 -1.39 0.59
C ALA A 57 -1.90 -1.18 0.80
N SER A 58 -1.08 -1.45 -0.21
CA SER A 58 0.36 -1.31 -0.10
C SER A 58 0.82 0.13 -0.27
N PHE A 59 0.17 0.92 -1.13
CA PHE A 59 0.58 2.30 -1.38
C PHE A 59 0.08 3.26 -0.29
N LEU A 60 -1.21 3.19 0.10
CA LEU A 60 -1.78 4.08 1.12
C LEU A 60 -1.65 3.47 2.51
N SER A 61 -2.12 2.23 2.72
CA SER A 61 -2.24 1.68 4.08
C SER A 61 -0.90 1.33 4.71
N MET A 62 0.09 0.84 3.95
CA MET A 62 1.39 0.46 4.51
C MET A 62 2.13 1.65 5.15
N ALA A 63 2.17 2.80 4.47
CA ALA A 63 2.84 3.98 5.01
C ALA A 63 2.15 4.46 6.30
N GLY A 64 0.81 4.47 6.33
CA GLY A 64 0.04 4.80 7.52
C GLY A 64 0.22 3.79 8.67
N LEU A 65 0.24 2.49 8.36
CA LEU A 65 0.39 1.42 9.34
C LEU A 65 1.81 1.43 9.94
N ILE A 66 2.84 1.68 9.14
CA ILE A 66 4.21 1.87 9.64
C ILE A 66 4.34 3.17 10.43
N ALA A 67 3.70 4.27 9.99
CA ALA A 67 3.70 5.52 10.74
C ALA A 67 3.05 5.37 12.12
N TRP A 68 1.97 4.60 12.25
CA TRP A 68 1.25 4.42 13.50
C TRP A 68 1.80 3.31 14.40
N SER A 69 2.10 2.14 13.82
CA SER A 69 2.48 0.94 14.57
C SER A 69 3.99 0.68 14.64
N GLY A 70 4.81 1.49 13.96
CA GLY A 70 6.28 1.41 13.99
C GLY A 70 6.79 0.00 13.67
N TYR A 71 7.66 -0.53 14.54
CA TYR A 71 8.25 -1.86 14.39
C TYR A 71 7.21 -3.00 14.29
N GLY A 72 6.06 -2.89 14.94
CA GLY A 72 5.00 -3.91 14.86
C GLY A 72 4.48 -4.13 13.43
N ALA A 73 4.55 -3.09 12.59
CA ALA A 73 4.18 -3.16 11.18
C ALA A 73 5.14 -4.02 10.33
N SER A 74 6.35 -4.31 10.83
CA SER A 74 7.36 -5.10 10.11
C SER A 74 6.87 -6.50 9.71
N SER A 75 5.97 -7.09 10.51
CA SER A 75 5.30 -8.37 10.21
C SER A 75 4.55 -8.35 8.87
N TYR A 76 3.97 -7.20 8.50
CA TYR A 76 3.32 -7.04 7.19
C TYR A 76 4.33 -7.04 6.05
N LEU A 77 5.44 -6.31 6.21
CA LEU A 77 6.53 -6.30 5.22
C LEU A 77 7.13 -7.70 5.04
N MET A 78 7.51 -8.36 6.14
CA MET A 78 8.08 -9.71 6.13
C MET A 78 7.09 -10.74 5.61
N GLY A 79 5.83 -10.67 6.05
CA GLY A 79 4.77 -11.59 5.67
C GLY A 79 4.48 -11.54 4.18
N TRP A 80 4.27 -10.34 3.64
CA TRP A 80 3.98 -10.16 2.22
C TRP A 80 5.18 -10.52 1.32
N THR A 81 6.38 -10.07 1.67
CA THR A 81 7.59 -10.41 0.89
C THR A 81 7.89 -11.91 0.95
N GLY A 82 7.82 -12.52 2.14
CA GLY A 82 8.00 -13.95 2.33
C GLY A 82 6.96 -14.79 1.58
N GLY A 83 5.71 -14.36 1.55
CA GLY A 83 4.66 -15.01 0.77
C GLY A 83 4.92 -14.98 -0.73
N TYR A 84 5.50 -13.88 -1.24
CA TYR A 84 5.92 -13.79 -2.63
C TYR A 84 7.07 -14.76 -2.96
N VAL A 85 8.01 -14.96 -2.02
CA VAL A 85 9.06 -15.98 -2.15
C VAL A 85 8.46 -17.39 -2.19
N LEU A 86 7.51 -17.71 -1.30
CA LEU A 86 6.81 -19.01 -1.31
C LEU A 86 6.10 -19.24 -2.64
N LEU A 87 5.35 -18.25 -3.12
CA LEU A 87 4.67 -18.27 -4.41
C LEU A 87 5.65 -18.54 -5.57
N ALA A 88 6.77 -17.81 -5.60
CA ALA A 88 7.78 -17.90 -6.64
C ALA A 88 8.46 -19.29 -6.68
N LEU A 89 8.77 -19.85 -5.52
CA LEU A 89 9.48 -21.13 -5.40
C LEU A 89 8.56 -22.33 -5.55
N LEU A 90 7.37 -22.28 -4.92
CA LEU A 90 6.51 -23.45 -4.75
C LEU A 90 5.35 -23.52 -5.76
N LEU A 91 4.84 -22.39 -6.26
CA LEU A 91 3.62 -22.37 -7.07
C LEU A 91 3.88 -21.99 -8.54
N ALA A 92 4.64 -20.92 -8.79
CA ALA A 92 4.86 -20.36 -10.12
C ALA A 92 5.23 -21.39 -11.22
N PRO A 93 6.24 -22.27 -11.04
CA PRO A 93 6.62 -23.21 -12.09
C PRO A 93 5.56 -24.29 -12.35
N TYR A 94 4.85 -24.74 -11.31
CA TYR A 94 3.82 -25.78 -11.43
C TYR A 94 2.55 -25.27 -12.10
N LEU A 95 2.13 -24.05 -11.73
CA LEU A 95 1.02 -23.37 -12.39
C LEU A 95 1.28 -23.24 -13.88
N ARG A 96 2.48 -22.79 -14.26
CA ARG A 96 2.82 -22.65 -15.67
C ARG A 96 2.87 -23.98 -16.41
N LYS A 97 3.45 -25.03 -15.80
CA LYS A 97 3.53 -26.38 -16.39
C LYS A 97 2.14 -27.02 -16.58
N SER A 98 1.15 -26.66 -15.76
CA SER A 98 -0.20 -27.24 -15.84
C SER A 98 -0.96 -26.91 -17.13
N GLY A 99 -0.58 -25.82 -17.81
CA GLY A 99 -1.27 -25.31 -19.01
C GLY A 99 -2.72 -24.88 -18.77
N ALA A 100 -3.20 -24.83 -17.52
CA ALA A 100 -4.53 -24.33 -17.19
C ALA A 100 -4.68 -22.85 -17.56
N LEU A 101 -5.92 -22.44 -17.83
CA LEU A 101 -6.27 -21.04 -18.08
C LEU A 101 -6.67 -20.31 -16.80
N THR A 102 -7.01 -21.05 -15.73
CA THR A 102 -7.45 -20.50 -14.43
C THR A 102 -6.86 -21.29 -13.28
N VAL A 103 -6.69 -20.64 -12.12
CA VAL A 103 -6.20 -21.28 -10.87
C VAL A 103 -7.14 -22.40 -10.41
N ALA A 104 -8.47 -22.20 -10.44
CA ALA A 104 -9.42 -23.27 -10.13
C ALA A 104 -9.30 -24.45 -11.10
N GLY A 105 -9.06 -24.17 -12.39
CA GLY A 105 -8.81 -25.20 -13.40
C GLY A 105 -7.53 -26.00 -13.11
N PHE A 106 -6.49 -25.34 -12.58
CA PHE A 106 -5.29 -26.01 -12.11
C PHE A 106 -5.58 -26.97 -10.95
N ILE A 107 -6.32 -26.53 -9.94
CA ILE A 107 -6.69 -27.37 -8.78
C ILE A 107 -7.49 -28.60 -9.24
N GLY A 108 -8.49 -28.40 -10.10
CA GLY A 108 -9.29 -29.49 -10.66
C GLY A 108 -8.44 -30.52 -11.42
N LYS A 109 -7.48 -30.07 -12.24
CA LYS A 109 -6.55 -30.96 -12.95
C LYS A 109 -5.57 -31.66 -12.00
N ARG A 110 -5.08 -30.97 -10.98
CA ARG A 110 -4.06 -31.49 -10.04
C ARG A 110 -4.59 -32.64 -9.18
N PHE A 111 -5.87 -32.57 -8.80
CA PHE A 111 -6.55 -33.55 -7.97
C PHE A 111 -7.50 -34.47 -8.75
N TYR A 112 -7.58 -34.33 -10.08
CA TYR A 112 -8.49 -35.08 -10.94
C TYR A 112 -9.96 -35.05 -10.47
N SER A 113 -10.39 -33.94 -9.85
CA SER A 113 -11.68 -33.84 -9.16
C SER A 113 -12.47 -32.59 -9.58
N PRO A 114 -13.69 -32.74 -10.11
CA PRO A 114 -14.57 -31.60 -10.38
C PRO A 114 -15.05 -30.93 -9.08
N ALA A 115 -15.23 -31.69 -7.99
CA ALA A 115 -15.59 -31.13 -6.69
C ALA A 115 -14.49 -30.19 -6.17
N ALA A 116 -13.22 -30.59 -6.26
CA ALA A 116 -12.10 -29.74 -5.87
C ALA A 116 -12.03 -28.44 -6.69
N ARG A 117 -12.37 -28.50 -7.99
CA ARG A 117 -12.48 -27.31 -8.85
C ARG A 117 -13.58 -26.37 -8.36
N ILE A 118 -14.76 -26.89 -7.99
CA ILE A 118 -15.89 -26.07 -7.53
C ILE A 118 -15.55 -25.40 -6.21
N VAL A 119 -14.98 -26.13 -5.25
CA VAL A 119 -14.51 -25.57 -3.98
C VAL A 119 -13.50 -24.45 -4.21
N ALA A 120 -12.55 -24.66 -5.13
CA ALA A 120 -11.60 -23.61 -5.51
C ALA A 120 -12.29 -22.39 -6.13
N VAL A 121 -13.30 -22.56 -6.99
CA VAL A 121 -14.05 -21.42 -7.55
C VAL A 121 -14.73 -20.61 -6.45
N ILE A 122 -15.42 -21.27 -5.51
CA ILE A 122 -16.11 -20.61 -4.40
C ILE A 122 -15.10 -19.83 -3.54
N ALA A 123 -13.98 -20.47 -3.18
CA ALA A 123 -12.94 -19.82 -2.39
C ALA A 123 -12.30 -18.62 -3.11
N LEU A 124 -12.00 -18.76 -4.41
CA LEU A 124 -11.44 -17.67 -5.21
C LEU A 124 -12.41 -16.49 -5.34
N ILE A 125 -13.71 -16.74 -5.51
CA ILE A 125 -14.73 -15.68 -5.54
C ILE A 125 -14.79 -14.98 -4.18
N ALA A 126 -14.88 -15.72 -3.08
CA ALA A 126 -14.94 -15.14 -1.74
C ALA A 126 -13.72 -14.24 -1.45
N VAL A 127 -12.51 -14.73 -1.70
CA VAL A 127 -11.27 -13.97 -1.50
C VAL A 127 -11.21 -12.75 -2.43
N SER A 128 -11.59 -12.90 -3.70
CA SER A 128 -11.55 -11.81 -4.67
C SER A 128 -12.56 -10.70 -4.33
N SER A 129 -13.76 -11.06 -3.85
CA SER A 129 -14.77 -10.08 -3.43
C SER A 129 -14.29 -9.24 -2.26
N THR A 130 -13.73 -9.85 -1.21
CA THR A 130 -13.17 -9.11 -0.07
C THR A 130 -12.06 -8.16 -0.51
N TYR A 131 -11.19 -8.62 -1.42
CA TYR A 131 -10.12 -7.77 -1.94
C TYR A 131 -10.65 -6.62 -2.80
N LEU A 132 -11.68 -6.88 -3.61
CA LEU A 132 -12.30 -5.88 -4.47
C LEU A 132 -12.88 -4.73 -3.65
N VAL A 133 -13.52 -5.02 -2.51
CA VAL A 133 -14.06 -3.99 -1.61
C VAL A 133 -12.95 -3.01 -1.18
N GLY A 134 -11.81 -3.52 -0.67
CA GLY A 134 -10.71 -2.66 -0.24
C GLY A 134 -10.11 -1.82 -1.36
N GLN A 135 -9.94 -2.40 -2.57
CA GLN A 135 -9.43 -1.66 -3.73
C GLN A 135 -10.41 -0.58 -4.22
N MET A 136 -11.71 -0.89 -4.20
CA MET A 136 -12.76 0.05 -4.59
C MET A 136 -12.84 1.22 -3.62
N THR A 137 -12.71 0.99 -2.31
CA THR A 137 -12.61 2.07 -1.32
C THR A 137 -11.41 2.97 -1.59
N GLY A 138 -10.22 2.40 -1.83
CA GLY A 138 -9.03 3.18 -2.17
C GLY A 138 -9.18 4.00 -3.46
N LEU A 139 -9.81 3.40 -4.48
CA LEU A 139 -10.16 4.09 -5.73
C LEU A 139 -11.12 5.26 -5.49
N GLY A 140 -12.17 5.04 -4.69
CA GLY A 140 -13.15 6.06 -4.33
C GLY A 140 -12.50 7.25 -3.61
N ILE A 141 -11.66 6.99 -2.60
CA ILE A 141 -10.93 8.02 -1.85
C ILE A 141 -10.06 8.86 -2.79
N ALA A 142 -9.30 8.22 -3.69
CA ALA A 142 -8.45 8.91 -4.63
C ALA A 142 -9.24 9.80 -5.61
N PHE A 143 -10.36 9.30 -6.16
CA PHE A 143 -11.19 10.05 -7.10
C PHE A 143 -11.95 11.19 -6.43
N ALA A 144 -12.51 10.96 -5.23
CA ALA A 144 -13.15 12.00 -4.42
C ALA A 144 -12.18 13.14 -4.16
N ARG A 145 -10.93 12.81 -3.80
CA ARG A 145 -9.86 13.79 -3.55
C ARG A 145 -9.41 14.55 -4.80
N LEU A 146 -9.31 13.87 -5.94
CA LEU A 146 -8.85 14.48 -7.19
C LEU A 146 -9.89 15.37 -7.85
N LEU A 147 -11.16 14.98 -7.81
CA LEU A 147 -12.26 15.67 -8.49
C LEU A 147 -13.04 16.62 -7.56
N GLY A 148 -12.80 16.56 -6.24
CA GLY A 148 -13.55 17.35 -5.25
C GLY A 148 -15.03 16.96 -5.21
N ILE A 149 -15.33 15.66 -5.40
CA ILE A 149 -16.69 15.11 -5.42
C ILE A 149 -16.88 14.15 -4.24
N ASP A 150 -18.13 13.79 -3.95
CA ASP A 150 -18.44 12.84 -2.88
C ASP A 150 -17.83 11.45 -3.15
N LEU A 151 -17.63 10.68 -2.07
CA LEU A 151 -17.00 9.35 -2.13
C LEU A 151 -17.75 8.37 -3.03
N THR A 152 -19.09 8.41 -3.07
CA THR A 152 -19.89 7.49 -3.88
C THR A 152 -19.77 7.82 -5.36
N SER A 153 -19.86 9.09 -5.74
CA SER A 153 -19.64 9.54 -7.12
C SER A 153 -18.22 9.29 -7.58
N GLY A 154 -17.23 9.50 -6.70
CA GLY A 154 -15.83 9.15 -6.96
C GLY A 154 -15.65 7.66 -7.25
N LEU A 155 -16.24 6.80 -6.43
CA LEU A 155 -16.23 5.35 -6.62
C LEU A 155 -16.88 4.94 -7.95
N MET A 156 -18.08 5.45 -8.26
CA MET A 156 -18.81 5.09 -9.48
C MET A 156 -18.03 5.51 -10.74
N THR A 157 -17.46 6.72 -10.74
CA THR A 157 -16.67 7.24 -11.86
C THR A 157 -15.39 6.41 -12.07
N GLY A 158 -14.66 6.11 -10.98
CA GLY A 158 -13.48 5.26 -11.02
C GLY A 158 -13.80 3.85 -11.52
N ALA A 159 -14.88 3.24 -11.01
CA ALA A 159 -15.31 1.91 -11.41
C ALA A 159 -15.69 1.85 -12.90
N ALA A 160 -16.41 2.85 -13.41
CA ALA A 160 -16.75 2.94 -14.83
C ALA A 160 -15.49 3.02 -15.72
N LEU A 161 -14.50 3.82 -15.30
CA LEU A 161 -13.24 3.96 -16.04
C LEU A 161 -12.43 2.65 -16.06
N VAL A 162 -12.31 1.97 -14.92
CA VAL A 162 -11.65 0.65 -14.84
C VAL A 162 -12.39 -0.38 -15.70
N PHE A 163 -13.72 -0.38 -15.67
CA PHE A 163 -14.54 -1.27 -16.50
C PHE A 163 -14.26 -1.07 -17.99
N LEU A 164 -14.23 0.19 -18.45
CA LEU A 164 -13.92 0.54 -19.84
C LEU A 164 -12.50 0.13 -20.25
N CYS A 165 -11.54 0.17 -19.32
CA CYS A 165 -10.16 -0.24 -19.60
C CYS A 165 -9.98 -1.76 -19.61
N VAL A 166 -10.67 -2.52 -18.76
CA VAL A 166 -10.37 -3.95 -18.56
C VAL A 166 -11.18 -4.85 -19.50
N VAL A 167 -12.48 -4.59 -19.66
CA VAL A 167 -13.40 -5.47 -20.39
C VAL A 167 -13.02 -5.69 -21.85
N PRO A 168 -12.70 -4.67 -22.66
CA PRO A 168 -12.32 -4.89 -24.05
C PRO A 168 -10.88 -5.41 -24.22
N GLY A 169 -10.00 -5.19 -23.24
CA GLY A 169 -8.56 -5.40 -23.40
C GLY A 169 -8.04 -6.79 -22.99
N GLY A 170 -8.67 -7.43 -22.01
CA GLY A 170 -8.19 -8.70 -21.45
C GLY A 170 -6.80 -8.62 -20.80
N MET A 171 -6.21 -9.78 -20.49
CA MET A 171 -4.95 -9.90 -19.74
C MET A 171 -3.78 -9.14 -20.40
N ARG A 172 -3.75 -9.06 -21.74
CA ARG A 172 -2.69 -8.34 -22.46
C ARG A 172 -2.76 -6.84 -22.18
N SER A 173 -3.93 -6.22 -22.35
CA SER A 173 -4.16 -4.82 -22.00
C SER A 173 -3.77 -4.54 -20.57
N VAL A 174 -4.32 -5.32 -19.64
CA VAL A 174 -4.07 -5.15 -18.20
C VAL A 174 -2.57 -5.22 -17.89
N THR A 175 -1.82 -6.11 -18.54
CA THR A 175 -0.36 -6.20 -18.36
C THR A 175 0.36 -4.91 -18.77
N TYR A 176 0.08 -4.38 -19.96
CA TYR A 176 0.76 -3.20 -20.46
C TYR A 176 0.33 -1.92 -19.74
N THR A 177 -0.95 -1.81 -19.36
CA THR A 177 -1.41 -0.69 -18.52
C THR A 177 -0.73 -0.71 -17.16
N GLN A 178 -0.53 -1.88 -16.57
CA GLN A 178 0.15 -2.00 -15.27
C GLN A 178 1.64 -1.70 -15.33
N VAL A 179 2.31 -2.01 -16.45
CA VAL A 179 3.70 -1.59 -16.63
C VAL A 179 3.80 -0.06 -16.61
N ALA A 180 2.87 0.62 -17.29
CA ALA A 180 2.81 2.09 -17.25
C ALA A 180 2.47 2.59 -15.84
N GLN A 181 1.50 1.98 -15.17
CA GLN A 181 1.13 2.31 -13.78
C GLN A 181 2.30 2.09 -12.82
N TYR A 182 3.09 1.03 -12.98
CA TYR A 182 4.26 0.74 -12.14
C TYR A 182 5.24 1.91 -12.17
N VAL A 183 5.57 2.42 -13.37
CA VAL A 183 6.49 3.56 -13.52
C VAL A 183 5.94 4.80 -12.80
N VAL A 184 4.65 5.10 -12.98
CA VAL A 184 4.00 6.24 -12.31
C VAL A 184 4.00 6.06 -10.80
N LEU A 185 3.60 4.89 -10.30
CA LEU A 185 3.49 4.63 -8.86
C LEU A 185 4.87 4.62 -8.17
N VAL A 186 5.89 4.02 -8.79
CA VAL A 186 7.26 4.05 -8.23
C VAL A 186 7.79 5.46 -8.17
N ALA A 187 7.61 6.26 -9.23
CA ALA A 187 8.02 7.66 -9.21
C ALA A 187 7.24 8.44 -8.14
N ALA A 188 5.92 8.23 -8.05
CA ALA A 188 5.06 8.91 -7.09
C ALA A 188 5.37 8.53 -5.63
N TYR A 189 5.91 7.34 -5.36
CA TYR A 189 6.30 6.93 -4.01
C TYR A 189 7.74 7.34 -3.67
N THR A 190 8.67 7.08 -4.57
CA THR A 190 10.11 7.25 -4.30
C THR A 190 10.57 8.70 -4.39
N LEU A 191 9.99 9.53 -5.28
CA LEU A 191 10.38 10.94 -5.38
C LEU A 191 10.04 11.70 -4.10
N PRO A 192 8.81 11.70 -3.56
CA PRO A 192 8.53 12.39 -2.30
C PRO A 192 9.37 11.85 -1.15
N ALA A 193 9.57 10.53 -1.08
CA ALA A 193 10.43 9.92 -0.07
C ALA A 193 11.87 10.43 -0.18
N ALA A 194 12.44 10.52 -1.38
CA ALA A 194 13.79 11.02 -1.62
C ALA A 194 13.92 12.52 -1.30
N PHE A 195 12.90 13.33 -1.61
CA PHE A 195 12.89 14.75 -1.26
C PHE A 195 12.78 14.97 0.26
N LEU A 196 11.88 14.25 0.94
CA LEU A 196 11.77 14.32 2.40
C LEU A 196 13.06 13.86 3.08
N SER A 197 13.67 12.78 2.55
CA SER A 197 14.97 12.28 2.95
C SER A 197 16.07 13.33 2.81
N LEU A 198 16.13 14.05 1.69
CA LEU A 198 17.08 15.16 1.52
C LEU A 198 16.85 16.31 2.51
N LEU A 199 15.60 16.71 2.71
CA LEU A 199 15.25 17.85 3.57
C LEU A 199 15.53 17.56 5.05
N LEU A 200 15.26 16.34 5.50
CA LEU A 200 15.38 15.97 6.91
C LEU A 200 16.78 15.48 7.27
N THR A 201 17.45 14.71 6.43
CA THR A 201 18.74 14.06 6.79
C THR A 201 19.90 14.38 5.85
N GLY A 202 19.67 15.17 4.80
CA GLY A 202 20.69 15.50 3.81
C GLY A 202 21.08 14.35 2.86
N THR A 203 20.46 13.17 3.00
CA THR A 203 20.74 11.99 2.19
C THR A 203 19.62 11.74 1.17
N PRO A 204 19.91 11.57 -0.14
CA PRO A 204 18.88 11.36 -1.16
C PRO A 204 18.29 9.96 -1.21
N LEU A 205 18.90 9.00 -0.53
CA LEU A 205 18.46 7.61 -0.53
C LEU A 205 17.62 7.36 0.73
N PRO A 206 16.28 7.20 0.62
CA PRO A 206 15.41 7.01 1.77
C PRO A 206 15.85 5.87 2.71
N PRO A 207 16.27 4.68 2.21
CA PRO A 207 16.67 3.59 3.10
C PRO A 207 17.87 3.94 4.00
N LEU A 208 18.76 4.82 3.54
CA LEU A 208 19.90 5.28 4.32
C LEU A 208 19.52 6.40 5.30
N ALA A 209 18.58 7.27 4.90
CA ALA A 209 18.08 8.34 5.76
C ALA A 209 17.37 7.85 7.03
N LEU A 210 16.76 6.67 7.00
CA LEU A 210 16.16 6.07 8.19
C LEU A 210 17.16 5.95 9.36
N PHE A 211 18.43 5.70 9.04
CA PHE A 211 19.52 5.57 10.01
C PHE A 211 20.43 6.80 10.05
N GLY A 212 20.02 7.90 9.40
CA GLY A 212 20.78 9.15 9.36
C GLY A 212 20.41 10.11 10.47
N ASP A 213 21.26 11.13 10.63
CA ASP A 213 21.03 12.23 11.57
C ASP A 213 20.11 13.29 10.97
N LEU A 214 19.29 13.90 11.82
CA LEU A 214 18.45 15.03 11.44
C LEU A 214 19.31 16.28 11.21
N SER A 215 19.12 16.89 10.05
CA SER A 215 19.77 18.13 9.62
C SER A 215 19.42 19.25 10.61
N GLY A 216 20.44 19.79 11.28
CA GLY A 216 20.29 20.89 12.25
C GLY A 216 20.31 20.48 13.73
N SER A 217 19.91 19.25 14.07
CA SER A 217 19.95 18.72 15.45
C SER A 217 21.13 17.78 15.69
N GLY A 218 21.58 17.06 14.64
CA GLY A 218 22.63 16.04 14.76
C GLY A 218 22.20 14.78 15.53
N THR A 219 20.93 14.70 15.92
CA THR A 219 20.34 13.53 16.57
C THR A 219 19.83 12.54 15.52
N PRO A 220 20.01 11.22 15.71
CA PRO A 220 19.46 10.20 14.83
C PRO A 220 17.93 10.33 14.67
N LEU A 221 17.42 10.17 13.45
CA LEU A 221 15.98 10.31 13.15
C LEU A 221 15.11 9.38 14.01
N LEU A 222 15.52 8.12 14.16
CA LEU A 222 14.79 7.13 14.97
C LEU A 222 14.82 7.43 16.46
N GLU A 223 15.91 8.02 16.97
CA GLU A 223 16.03 8.39 18.37
C GLU A 223 15.10 9.56 18.71
N ARG A 224 15.11 10.60 17.87
CA ARG A 224 14.17 11.72 17.98
C ARG A 224 12.72 11.26 17.91
N LEU A 225 12.41 10.36 16.97
CA LEU A 225 11.07 9.82 16.80
C LEU A 225 10.63 9.00 18.01
N ASN A 226 11.51 8.14 18.55
CA ASN A 226 11.24 7.40 19.78
C ASN A 226 10.90 8.34 20.93
N ALA A 227 11.74 9.34 21.19
CA ALA A 227 11.55 10.30 22.28
C ALA A 227 10.19 11.00 22.19
N ILE A 228 9.84 11.51 21.01
CA ILE A 228 8.58 12.21 20.74
C ILE A 228 7.37 11.28 20.97
N VAL A 229 7.43 10.07 20.44
CA VAL A 229 6.32 9.10 20.50
C VAL A 229 6.13 8.61 21.94
N THR A 230 7.20 8.35 22.67
CA THR A 230 7.15 7.96 24.09
C THR A 230 6.67 9.09 25.00
N ASP A 231 7.04 10.34 24.70
CA ASP A 231 6.55 11.51 25.44
C ASP A 231 5.03 11.73 25.29
N LEU A 232 4.40 11.12 24.27
CA LEU A 232 2.93 11.10 24.07
C LEU A 232 2.28 9.80 24.61
N GLY A 233 3.04 8.99 25.35
CA GLY A 233 2.57 7.77 26.00
C GLY A 233 2.45 6.55 25.08
N PHE A 234 2.87 6.63 23.82
CA PHE A 234 2.93 5.48 22.92
C PHE A 234 4.16 4.62 23.21
N SER A 235 4.15 3.36 22.75
CA SER A 235 5.34 2.51 22.79
C SER A 235 6.43 3.07 21.88
N ALA A 236 7.69 2.76 22.20
CA ALA A 236 8.82 3.19 21.38
C ALA A 236 8.63 2.73 19.93
N TYR A 237 8.80 3.64 18.97
CA TYR A 237 8.58 3.40 17.55
C TYR A 237 9.44 2.23 17.01
N THR A 238 10.66 2.10 17.50
CA THR A 238 11.58 0.99 17.16
C THR A 238 11.52 -0.18 18.14
N GLY A 239 10.76 -0.06 19.22
CA GLY A 239 10.69 -1.05 20.28
C GLY A 239 9.75 -2.20 19.96
N GLN A 240 10.16 -3.41 20.32
CA GLN A 240 9.25 -4.53 20.53
C GLN A 240 9.27 -4.78 22.03
N ASP A 241 8.12 -4.89 22.69
CA ASP A 241 8.04 -5.09 24.16
C ASP A 241 8.57 -6.48 24.62
N GLY A 242 9.21 -7.24 23.72
CA GLY A 242 10.18 -8.29 24.04
C GLY A 242 9.62 -9.53 24.72
N THR A 243 8.31 -9.58 25.02
CA THR A 243 7.73 -10.75 25.67
C THR A 243 7.77 -11.95 24.73
N PRO A 244 8.12 -13.16 25.21
CA PRO A 244 8.15 -14.36 24.37
C PRO A 244 6.82 -14.64 23.64
N ALA A 245 5.69 -14.29 24.27
CA ALA A 245 4.36 -14.40 23.66
C ALA A 245 4.21 -13.50 22.43
N GLN A 246 4.60 -12.23 22.51
CA GLN A 246 4.52 -11.30 21.38
C GLN A 246 5.45 -11.71 20.22
N VAL A 247 6.61 -12.30 20.52
CA VAL A 247 7.50 -12.83 19.47
C VAL A 247 6.83 -14.00 18.74
N ILE A 248 6.17 -14.91 19.48
CA ILE A 248 5.40 -16.01 18.88
C ILE A 248 4.25 -15.45 18.04
N ASP A 249 3.51 -14.47 18.55
CA ASP A 249 2.42 -13.83 17.81
C ASP A 249 2.93 -13.19 16.51
N MET A 250 4.07 -12.48 16.57
CA MET A 250 4.71 -11.89 15.39
C MET A 250 5.06 -12.95 14.34
N VAL A 251 5.63 -14.08 14.77
CA VAL A 251 6.00 -15.20 13.88
C VAL A 251 4.77 -15.85 13.27
N LEU A 252 3.75 -16.16 14.08
CA LEU A 252 2.50 -16.79 13.61
C LEU A 252 1.72 -15.86 12.67
N PHE A 253 1.68 -14.56 12.98
CA PHE A 253 1.06 -13.55 12.14
C PHE A 253 1.80 -13.40 10.81
N THR A 254 3.14 -13.32 10.86
CA THR A 254 3.98 -13.28 9.65
C THR A 254 3.76 -14.52 8.79
N LEU A 255 3.74 -15.72 9.38
CA LEU A 255 3.48 -16.97 8.66
C LEU A 255 2.09 -16.99 8.02
N THR A 256 1.07 -16.53 8.75
CA THR A 256 -0.30 -16.42 8.24
C THR A 256 -0.36 -15.49 7.03
N LEU A 257 0.31 -14.33 7.11
CA LEU A 257 0.44 -13.40 5.98
C LEU A 257 1.19 -14.02 4.80
N MET A 258 2.28 -14.76 5.03
CA MET A 258 3.03 -15.44 3.97
C MET A 258 2.16 -16.44 3.21
N ILE A 259 1.43 -17.28 3.94
CA ILE A 259 0.55 -18.29 3.34
C ILE A 259 -0.61 -17.63 2.59
N GLY A 260 -1.26 -16.63 3.20
CA GLY A 260 -2.36 -15.91 2.57
C GLY A 260 -1.95 -15.21 1.27
N THR A 261 -0.78 -14.58 1.29
CA THR A 261 -0.18 -13.91 0.14
C THR A 261 0.11 -14.87 -1.02
N ALA A 262 0.62 -16.06 -0.72
CA ALA A 262 0.90 -17.06 -1.75
C ALA A 262 -0.39 -17.56 -2.48
N GLY A 263 -1.56 -17.37 -1.86
CA GLY A 263 -2.86 -17.71 -2.42
C GLY A 263 -3.51 -16.63 -3.30
N LEU A 264 -2.88 -15.46 -3.49
CA LEU A 264 -3.51 -14.32 -4.15
C LEU A 264 -3.89 -14.61 -5.62
N PRO A 265 -5.20 -14.63 -5.97
CA PRO A 265 -5.65 -15.08 -7.29
C PRO A 265 -5.11 -14.24 -8.45
N HIS A 266 -5.07 -12.92 -8.27
CA HIS A 266 -4.62 -11.98 -9.30
C HIS A 266 -3.13 -12.15 -9.62
N VAL A 267 -2.30 -12.40 -8.60
CA VAL A 267 -0.86 -12.67 -8.78
C VAL A 267 -0.64 -14.05 -9.39
N LEU A 268 -1.37 -15.07 -8.94
CA LEU A 268 -1.25 -16.44 -9.47
C LEU A 268 -1.53 -16.52 -10.97
N MET A 269 -2.51 -15.76 -11.46
CA MET A 269 -2.88 -15.71 -12.88
C MET A 269 -1.76 -15.11 -13.75
N ARG A 270 -0.90 -14.23 -13.21
CA ARG A 270 0.25 -13.65 -13.94
C ARG A 270 1.29 -14.69 -14.32
N PHE A 271 1.46 -15.77 -13.57
CA PHE A 271 2.41 -16.82 -13.95
C PHE A 271 1.91 -17.70 -15.11
N LEU A 272 0.64 -17.58 -15.49
CA LEU A 272 0.08 -18.29 -16.64
C LEU A 272 0.33 -17.55 -17.97
N THR A 273 0.75 -16.28 -17.94
CA THR A 273 0.90 -15.38 -19.11
C THR A 273 2.29 -15.44 -19.77
N VAL A 274 3.27 -16.04 -19.10
CA VAL A 274 4.65 -16.19 -19.60
C VAL A 274 4.81 -17.43 -20.50
N PRO A 275 5.77 -17.46 -21.43
CA PRO A 275 5.89 -18.56 -22.38
C PRO A 275 6.44 -19.86 -21.78
N ARG A 276 7.38 -19.81 -20.82
CA ARG A 276 8.02 -21.01 -20.23
C ARG A 276 7.98 -21.02 -18.71
N ALA A 277 8.21 -22.19 -18.10
CA ALA A 277 8.29 -22.32 -16.65
C ALA A 277 9.54 -21.65 -16.05
N SER A 278 10.66 -21.61 -16.81
CA SER A 278 11.84 -20.80 -16.47
C SER A 278 11.49 -19.32 -16.37
N ASP A 279 10.70 -18.84 -17.32
CA ASP A 279 10.29 -17.46 -17.48
C ASP A 279 9.34 -17.02 -16.36
N ALA A 280 8.54 -17.96 -15.82
CA ALA A 280 7.73 -17.75 -14.63
C ALA A 280 8.58 -17.47 -13.39
N ARG A 281 9.68 -18.20 -13.21
CA ARG A 281 10.62 -17.98 -12.09
C ARG A 281 11.35 -16.65 -12.23
N TRP A 282 11.85 -16.34 -13.42
CA TRP A 282 12.48 -15.05 -13.69
C TRP A 282 11.50 -13.90 -13.51
N SER A 283 10.26 -14.04 -13.98
CA SER A 283 9.22 -13.03 -13.76
C SER A 283 8.94 -12.82 -12.29
N ALA A 284 8.93 -13.87 -11.47
CA ALA A 284 8.81 -13.75 -10.03
C ALA A 284 10.02 -12.99 -9.42
N GLY A 285 11.25 -13.31 -9.84
CA GLY A 285 12.45 -12.60 -9.41
C GLY A 285 12.42 -11.10 -9.77
N TRP A 286 12.03 -10.77 -10.99
CA TRP A 286 11.87 -9.37 -11.43
C TRP A 286 10.79 -8.64 -10.64
N ALA A 287 9.63 -9.26 -10.43
CA ALA A 287 8.58 -8.67 -9.60
C ALA A 287 9.08 -8.39 -8.17
N MET A 288 9.80 -9.33 -7.57
CA MET A 288 10.38 -9.14 -6.24
C MET A 288 11.34 -7.95 -6.21
N LEU A 289 12.25 -7.85 -7.18
CA LEU A 289 13.17 -6.70 -7.31
C LEU A 289 12.41 -5.37 -7.37
N PHE A 290 11.36 -5.30 -8.18
CA PHE A 290 10.53 -4.12 -8.37
C PHE A 290 9.71 -3.75 -7.13
N ILE A 291 9.22 -4.73 -6.38
CA ILE A 291 8.52 -4.53 -5.10
C ILE A 291 9.50 -4.06 -4.03
N THR A 292 10.69 -4.67 -3.95
CA THR A 292 11.73 -4.32 -2.98
C THR A 292 12.14 -2.85 -3.08
N LEU A 293 12.22 -2.30 -4.30
CA LEU A 293 12.56 -0.89 -4.50
C LEU A 293 11.61 0.06 -3.74
N LEU A 294 10.31 -0.24 -3.71
CA LEU A 294 9.33 0.52 -2.93
C LEU A 294 9.38 0.16 -1.44
N TYR A 295 9.46 -1.12 -1.13
CA TYR A 295 9.41 -1.62 0.25
C TYR A 295 10.60 -1.15 1.08
N LEU A 296 11.75 -0.87 0.46
CA LEU A 296 12.90 -0.25 1.14
C LEU A 296 12.65 1.22 1.50
N CYS A 297 11.81 1.92 0.74
CA CYS A 297 11.48 3.32 1.00
C CYS A 297 10.34 3.48 2.02
N ALA A 298 9.48 2.47 2.17
CA ALA A 298 8.28 2.55 3.00
C ALA A 298 8.55 2.80 4.50
N PRO A 299 9.53 2.14 5.14
CA PRO A 299 9.85 2.44 6.55
C PRO A 299 10.32 3.87 6.76
N THR A 300 11.16 4.40 5.88
CA THR A 300 11.61 5.78 5.92
C THR A 300 10.45 6.76 5.79
N LEU A 301 9.58 6.53 4.79
CA LEU A 301 8.42 7.38 4.58
C LEU A 301 7.47 7.34 5.79
N GLY A 302 7.20 6.16 6.35
CA GLY A 302 6.37 6.02 7.54
C GLY A 302 6.94 6.73 8.77
N ALA A 303 8.24 6.60 9.03
CA ALA A 303 8.91 7.28 10.13
C ALA A 303 8.86 8.82 9.97
N MET A 304 9.15 9.32 8.77
CA MET A 304 9.10 10.75 8.45
C MET A 304 7.67 11.32 8.52
N LEU A 305 6.67 10.57 8.05
CA LEU A 305 5.27 10.93 8.18
C LEU A 305 4.83 11.01 9.65
N ARG A 306 5.23 10.03 10.47
CA ARG A 306 4.93 10.05 11.91
C ARG A 306 5.57 11.26 12.60
N LEU A 307 6.83 11.56 12.29
CA LEU A 307 7.52 12.73 12.82
C LEU A 307 6.80 14.02 12.43
N ASN A 308 6.54 14.21 11.13
CA ASN A 308 5.89 15.40 10.62
C ASN A 308 4.46 15.59 11.16
N MET A 309 3.70 14.50 11.33
CA MET A 309 2.35 14.56 11.90
C MET A 309 2.38 15.02 13.36
N VAL A 310 3.32 14.50 14.16
CA VAL A 310 3.43 14.93 15.56
C VAL A 310 3.94 16.36 15.68
N GLU A 311 4.90 16.79 14.85
CA GLU A 311 5.37 18.18 14.83
C GLU A 311 4.28 19.16 14.36
N THR A 312 3.39 18.72 13.46
CA THR A 312 2.24 19.53 13.04
C THR A 312 1.21 19.68 14.16
N LEU A 313 0.91 18.59 14.87
CA LEU A 313 -0.02 18.59 16.01
C LEU A 313 0.55 19.30 17.24
N TYR A 314 1.86 19.21 17.44
CA TYR A 314 2.57 19.77 18.60
C TYR A 314 3.80 20.58 18.14
N PRO A 315 3.62 21.83 17.65
CA PRO A 315 4.70 22.64 17.09
C PRO A 315 5.81 22.97 18.10
N GLU A 316 5.46 23.11 19.38
CA GLU A 316 6.40 23.35 20.49
C GLU A 316 6.94 22.03 21.12
N GLY A 317 6.62 20.89 20.48
CA GLY A 317 6.95 19.56 20.95
C GLY A 317 5.87 18.92 21.83
N PRO A 318 6.00 17.62 22.15
CA PRO A 318 4.97 16.81 22.84
C PRO A 318 4.48 17.32 24.19
N ARG A 319 5.27 18.18 24.84
CA ARG A 319 4.97 18.79 26.15
C ARG A 319 4.42 20.21 26.02
N GLY A 320 4.48 20.80 24.83
CA GLY A 320 3.93 22.10 24.51
C GLY A 320 2.44 22.04 24.20
N ALA A 321 1.89 23.19 23.82
CA ALA A 321 0.47 23.28 23.51
C ALA A 321 0.16 22.64 22.15
N ALA A 322 -0.93 21.88 22.09
CA ALA A 322 -1.43 21.29 20.84
C ALA A 322 -1.87 22.38 19.85
N MET A 323 -1.85 22.09 18.56
CA MET A 323 -2.24 23.02 17.51
C MET A 323 -3.71 23.48 17.69
N VAL A 324 -3.97 24.76 17.41
CA VAL A 324 -5.33 25.32 17.41
C VAL A 324 -6.02 24.89 16.12
N TYR A 325 -7.25 24.37 16.22
CA TYR A 325 -7.98 23.83 15.06
C TYR A 325 -8.25 24.87 13.96
N VAL A 326 -8.36 26.15 14.33
CA VAL A 326 -8.53 27.25 13.37
C VAL A 326 -7.31 27.42 12.46
N ASP A 327 -6.10 27.19 12.99
CA ASP A 327 -4.83 27.33 12.28
C ASP A 327 -4.42 26.05 11.55
N ARG A 328 -5.36 25.11 11.36
CA ARG A 328 -5.05 23.83 10.76
C ARG A 328 -4.52 23.95 9.31
N PRO A 329 -3.56 23.10 8.93
CA PRO A 329 -2.99 23.13 7.59
C PRO A 329 -4.03 22.93 6.50
N ASP A 330 -3.74 23.43 5.30
CA ASP A 330 -4.64 23.32 4.15
C ASP A 330 -4.95 21.88 3.76
N TRP A 331 -4.00 20.95 3.98
CA TRP A 331 -4.26 19.53 3.76
C TRP A 331 -5.40 19.04 4.66
N MET A 332 -5.46 19.44 5.92
CA MET A 332 -6.48 19.04 6.90
C MET A 332 -7.88 19.51 6.47
N LYS A 333 -8.04 20.80 6.16
CA LYS A 333 -9.29 21.41 5.65
C LYS A 333 -9.83 20.64 4.45
N SER A 334 -8.92 20.30 3.56
CA SER A 334 -9.26 19.67 2.30
C SER A 334 -9.69 18.20 2.43
N TRP A 335 -9.35 17.52 3.54
CA TRP A 335 -9.88 16.19 3.87
C TRP A 335 -11.20 16.25 4.64
N GLU A 336 -11.42 17.31 5.43
CA GLU A 336 -12.71 17.61 6.07
C GLU A 336 -13.81 17.90 5.05
N GLU A 337 -13.52 18.68 4.01
CA GLU A 337 -14.47 18.96 2.92
C GLU A 337 -14.97 17.69 2.22
N ILE A 338 -14.15 16.64 2.20
CA ILE A 338 -14.47 15.34 1.60
C ILE A 338 -15.16 14.40 2.62
N GLY A 339 -15.19 14.78 3.90
CA GLY A 339 -15.75 13.97 4.99
C GLY A 339 -14.90 12.78 5.41
N LEU A 340 -13.60 12.80 5.09
CA LEU A 340 -12.64 11.74 5.46
C LEU A 340 -11.82 12.08 6.70
N LEU A 341 -11.91 13.33 7.16
CA LEU A 341 -11.40 13.76 8.45
C LEU A 341 -12.54 14.44 9.20
N ASN A 342 -12.80 13.98 10.42
CA ASN A 342 -13.73 14.61 11.35
C ASN A 342 -12.95 14.96 12.61
N TRP A 343 -13.27 16.09 13.21
CA TRP A 343 -12.77 16.53 14.50
C TRP A 343 -13.95 16.67 15.45
N ASP A 344 -13.78 16.12 16.65
CA ASP A 344 -14.76 16.18 17.73
C ASP A 344 -14.04 16.74 18.96
N ASP A 345 -14.31 18.01 19.27
CA ASP A 345 -13.73 18.70 20.42
C ASP A 345 -14.37 18.15 21.69
N ARG A 346 -13.60 17.36 22.46
CA ARG A 346 -14.11 16.69 23.65
C ARG A 346 -13.91 17.50 24.91
N ASN A 347 -12.87 18.34 24.94
CA ASN A 347 -12.51 19.15 26.11
C ASN A 347 -12.95 20.63 25.97
N GLY A 348 -13.41 21.05 24.78
CA GLY A 348 -13.89 22.40 24.48
C GLY A 348 -12.78 23.45 24.33
N ASP A 349 -11.52 23.04 24.15
CA ASP A 349 -10.36 23.93 24.11
C ASP A 349 -10.01 24.43 22.70
N GLY A 350 -10.70 23.93 21.67
CA GLY A 350 -10.48 24.29 20.27
C GLY A 350 -9.12 23.85 19.71
N ARG A 351 -8.44 22.88 20.33
CA ARG A 351 -7.17 22.30 19.89
C ARG A 351 -7.37 20.88 19.38
N VAL A 352 -6.32 20.34 18.75
CA VAL A 352 -6.32 18.96 18.22
C VAL A 352 -5.29 18.14 18.98
N GLN A 353 -5.75 17.24 19.85
CA GLN A 353 -4.89 16.48 20.74
C GLN A 353 -4.86 15.00 20.37
N SER A 354 -3.66 14.46 20.11
CA SER A 354 -3.49 13.03 19.84
C SER A 354 -2.44 12.38 20.72
N TYR A 355 -2.89 11.43 21.55
CA TYR A 355 -2.06 10.73 22.53
C TYR A 355 -2.55 9.31 22.81
N ASN A 356 -1.73 8.51 23.51
CA ASN A 356 -2.12 7.16 23.90
C ASN A 356 -3.03 7.15 25.15
N GLY A 357 -4.34 7.14 24.94
CA GLY A 357 -5.35 7.07 26.02
C GLY A 357 -5.41 5.74 26.77
N ASP A 358 -4.83 4.66 26.23
CA ASP A 358 -4.83 3.34 26.87
C ASP A 358 -3.70 3.18 27.89
N SER A 359 -2.67 4.04 27.81
CA SER A 359 -1.56 4.02 28.75
C SER A 359 -1.96 4.58 30.12
N ALA A 360 -1.93 3.73 31.14
CA ALA A 360 -2.28 4.13 32.51
C ALA A 360 -1.41 5.28 33.05
N ALA A 361 -0.13 5.32 32.67
CA ALA A 361 0.79 6.38 33.06
C ALA A 361 0.44 7.71 32.37
N PHE A 362 0.11 7.65 31.08
CA PHE A 362 -0.18 8.86 30.31
C PHE A 362 -1.59 9.41 30.58
N ARG A 363 -2.55 8.59 31.03
CA ARG A 363 -3.88 9.08 31.46
C ARG A 363 -3.79 10.08 32.61
N ALA A 364 -2.89 9.87 33.57
CA ALA A 364 -2.70 10.80 34.68
C ALA A 364 -2.12 12.14 34.19
N GLU A 365 -1.20 12.09 33.22
CA GLU A 365 -0.60 13.27 32.62
C GLU A 365 -1.56 14.02 31.69
N ALA A 366 -2.35 13.30 30.89
CA ALA A 366 -3.42 13.85 30.07
C ALA A 366 -4.47 14.55 30.94
N ALA A 367 -4.91 13.93 32.04
CA ALA A 367 -5.83 14.56 32.99
C ALA A 367 -5.21 15.80 33.65
N ALA A 368 -3.92 15.78 34.00
CA ALA A 368 -3.21 16.95 34.53
C ALA A 368 -3.11 18.10 33.50
N ARG A 369 -3.10 17.78 32.21
CA ARG A 369 -3.10 18.74 31.10
C ARG A 369 -4.51 19.18 30.66
N GLY A 370 -5.57 18.63 31.27
CA GLY A 370 -6.96 18.93 30.91
C GLY A 370 -7.44 18.25 29.62
N TRP A 371 -6.74 17.23 29.14
CA TRP A 371 -7.05 16.50 27.91
C TRP A 371 -8.12 15.43 28.17
N GLU A 372 -9.29 15.55 27.52
CA GLU A 372 -10.41 14.59 27.66
C GLU A 372 -10.60 13.73 26.40
N GLY A 373 -9.72 12.76 26.21
CA GLY A 373 -9.78 11.82 25.10
C GLY A 373 -8.97 12.27 23.89
N ASN A 374 -8.77 11.34 22.95
CA ASN A 374 -8.05 11.60 21.70
C ASN A 374 -9.06 12.19 20.69
N GLU A 375 -8.69 13.29 20.03
CA GLU A 375 -9.55 14.17 19.22
C GLU A 375 -9.25 14.13 17.73
#